data_AF-A0A183J945-F1
#
_entry.id   AF-A0A183J945-F1
#
_cell.length_a   1.000
_cell.length_b   1.000
_cell.length_c   1.000
_cell.angle_alpha   90.00
_cell.angle_beta   90.00
_cell.angle_gamma   90.00
#
_symmetry.space_group_name_H-M   'P 1'
#
loop_
_entity.id
_entity.type
_entity.pdbx_description
1 polymer ?
#
loop_
_entity_poly.entity_id
_entity_poly.type
_entity_poly.pdbx_seq_one_letter_code
_entity_poly.pdbx_strand_id
1 'polypeptide(L)'
;SLGSGSACRGVFGGFVHWKAGIEPDGSDCRCEVLAPPEHWRQLMAVVVVASSVTKPCSSTDGMQRSAETSSFLHYRVKQLVPDYIRQMKTAIQCRNFAKFAELTMRDSNQLHAVCMDTYPPLMYLSDTSRHLMLLVHCFNQMHNETKVAYTFDAGSNCCLIMNEDIVSEFLSYLCYYFPNHLEKKFIRGILPMVDCTMLSHCQIPGFTSLPNSVEYVVVTRLGSSPVVLF
;
A
#
# COMPACT_ATOMS: atom_id res chain seq x y z
N SER A 1 5.98 -25.30 12.62
CA SER A 1 6.40 -23.96 12.17
C SER A 1 5.51 -22.93 12.85
N LEU A 2 6.09 -21.88 13.42
CA LEU A 2 5.31 -20.66 13.72
C LEU A 2 4.81 -20.13 12.35
N GLY A 3 3.58 -19.62 12.28
CA GLY A 3 2.90 -19.29 11.01
C GLY A 3 3.57 -18.17 10.17
N SER A 4 2.79 -17.51 9.31
CA SER A 4 3.31 -16.36 8.52
C SER A 4 3.79 -15.24 9.44
N GLY A 5 5.00 -14.71 9.21
CA GLY A 5 5.57 -13.61 10.01
C GLY A 5 4.71 -12.35 10.03
N SER A 6 3.96 -12.05 8.97
CA SER A 6 3.04 -10.91 8.94
C SER A 6 1.81 -11.09 9.83
N ALA A 7 1.44 -12.34 10.17
CA ALA A 7 0.24 -12.63 10.95
C ALA A 7 0.31 -12.06 12.37
N CYS A 8 1.50 -11.90 12.94
CA CYS A 8 1.67 -11.33 14.29
C CYS A 8 1.11 -9.90 14.40
N ARG A 9 1.14 -9.12 13.32
CA ARG A 9 0.61 -7.75 13.30
C ARG A 9 -0.90 -7.71 13.16
N GLY A 10 -1.52 -8.75 12.58
CA GLY A 10 -2.97 -8.81 12.37
C GLY A 10 -3.78 -9.05 13.65
N VAL A 11 -3.13 -9.35 14.76
CA VAL A 11 -3.77 -9.58 16.07
C VAL A 11 -4.12 -8.25 16.77
N PHE A 12 -3.53 -7.14 16.34
CA PHE A 12 -3.75 -5.83 16.95
C PHE A 12 -4.36 -4.86 15.93
N GLY A 13 -5.31 -4.04 16.38
CA GLY A 13 -5.84 -2.93 15.60
C GLY A 13 -4.89 -1.73 15.54
N GLY A 14 -5.12 -0.86 14.56
CA GLY A 14 -4.41 0.41 14.41
C GLY A 14 -3.03 0.24 13.75
N PHE A 15 -2.05 1.00 14.23
CA PHE A 15 -0.68 0.98 13.72
C PHE A 15 0.19 0.06 14.55
N VAL A 16 0.80 -0.94 13.92
CA VAL A 16 1.54 -2.00 14.60
C VAL A 16 2.94 -2.12 14.03
N HIS A 17 3.93 -2.14 14.91
CA HIS A 17 5.34 -2.35 14.57
C HIS A 17 5.77 -3.75 15.00
N TRP A 18 6.24 -4.56 14.05
CA TRP A 18 6.91 -5.82 14.36
C TRP A 18 8.41 -5.57 14.55
N LYS A 19 8.89 -5.73 15.79
CA LYS A 19 10.30 -5.63 16.13
C LYS A 19 10.99 -6.93 15.71
N ALA A 20 12.10 -6.82 14.98
CA ALA A 20 12.90 -7.97 14.55
C ALA A 20 13.50 -8.76 15.72
N GLY A 21 13.75 -8.07 16.85
CA GLY A 21 14.51 -8.61 17.97
C GLY A 21 16.01 -8.65 17.70
N ILE A 22 16.80 -8.86 18.75
CA ILE A 22 18.24 -9.08 18.69
C ILE A 22 18.64 -10.40 19.38
N GLU A 23 17.75 -10.97 20.19
CA GLU A 23 18.05 -12.18 20.95
C GLU A 23 17.98 -13.42 20.03
N PRO A 24 18.98 -14.32 20.08
CA PRO A 24 19.01 -15.51 19.23
C PRO A 24 17.83 -16.46 19.43
N ASP A 25 17.21 -16.44 20.61
CA ASP A 25 16.05 -17.26 20.94
C ASP A 25 14.71 -16.65 20.43
N GLY A 26 14.76 -15.44 19.87
CA GLY A 26 13.60 -14.72 19.34
C GLY A 26 12.65 -14.18 20.41
N SER A 27 13.02 -14.21 21.69
CA SER A 27 12.16 -13.79 22.81
C SER A 27 11.73 -12.32 22.75
N ASP A 28 12.50 -11.47 22.06
CA ASP A 28 12.22 -10.06 21.86
C ASP A 28 11.66 -9.71 20.46
N CYS A 29 11.44 -10.72 19.60
CA CYS A 29 10.78 -10.60 18.30
C CYS A 29 9.26 -10.52 18.48
N ARG A 30 8.75 -9.31 18.74
CA ARG A 30 7.35 -9.07 19.13
C ARG A 30 6.72 -7.86 18.47
N CYS A 31 5.40 -7.83 18.48
CA CYS A 31 4.63 -6.67 18.04
C CYS A 31 4.50 -5.60 19.14
N GLU A 32 4.51 -4.35 18.72
CA GLU A 32 4.28 -3.15 19.51
C GLU A 32 3.18 -2.34 18.82
N VAL A 33 2.09 -2.05 19.53
CA VAL A 33 1.06 -1.12 19.04
C VAL A 33 1.60 0.29 19.18
N LEU A 34 1.72 1.00 18.06
CA LEU A 34 2.20 2.38 18.00
C LEU A 34 1.08 3.38 18.29
N ALA A 35 -0.12 3.09 17.78
CA ALA A 35 -1.30 3.92 17.97
C ALA A 35 -2.56 3.11 17.66
N PRO A 36 -3.66 3.31 18.41
CA PRO A 36 -4.93 2.62 18.14
C PRO A 36 -5.64 3.20 16.90
N PRO A 37 -6.65 2.54 16.32
CA PRO A 37 -7.39 3.04 15.14
C PRO A 37 -7.95 4.46 15.33
N GLU A 38 -8.40 4.77 16.54
CA GLU A 38 -8.99 6.07 16.91
C GLU A 38 -7.98 7.22 16.81
N HIS A 39 -6.69 6.92 16.85
CA HIS A 39 -5.65 7.91 16.71
C HIS A 39 -5.70 8.61 15.35
N TRP A 40 -6.15 7.96 14.28
CA TRP A 40 -6.21 8.57 12.96
C TRP A 40 -7.45 8.14 12.17
N ARG A 41 -8.63 8.48 12.69
CA ARG A 41 -9.93 8.05 12.15
C ARG A 41 -10.20 8.45 10.70
N GLN A 42 -9.61 9.55 10.26
CA GLN A 42 -9.74 10.06 8.90
C GLN A 42 -8.97 9.21 7.88
N LEU A 43 -8.03 8.36 8.30
CA LEU A 43 -7.22 7.58 7.38
C LEU A 43 -8.04 6.42 6.80
N MET A 44 -8.08 6.37 5.47
CA MET A 44 -8.80 5.37 4.68
C MET A 44 -7.79 4.57 3.85
N ALA A 45 -8.11 3.29 3.63
CA ALA A 45 -7.39 2.44 2.70
C ALA A 45 -8.32 2.05 1.54
N VAL A 46 -7.83 2.17 0.31
CA VAL A 46 -8.52 1.73 -0.91
C VAL A 46 -7.65 0.68 -1.58
N VAL A 47 -8.10 -0.58 -1.54
CA VAL A 47 -7.40 -1.69 -2.20
C VAL A 47 -7.90 -1.80 -3.63
N VAL A 48 -7.03 -1.56 -4.59
CA VAL A 48 -7.27 -1.69 -6.02
C VAL A 48 -6.80 -3.07 -6.45
N VAL A 49 -7.76 -3.92 -6.83
CA VAL A 49 -7.48 -5.28 -7.30
C VAL A 49 -7.24 -5.23 -8.79
N ALA A 50 -5.98 -5.41 -9.19
CA ALA A 50 -5.60 -5.39 -10.59
C ALA A 50 -6.03 -6.71 -11.26
N SER A 51 -6.50 -6.63 -12.50
CA SER A 51 -6.76 -7.79 -13.36
C SER A 51 -5.41 -8.43 -13.67
N SER A 52 -4.99 -9.39 -12.84
CA SER A 52 -3.60 -9.86 -12.85
C SER A 52 -3.45 -11.28 -13.36
N VAL A 53 -2.34 -11.47 -14.06
CA VAL A 53 -1.78 -12.78 -14.43
C VAL A 53 -1.09 -13.39 -13.21
N THR A 54 -1.09 -14.73 -13.14
CA THR A 54 -0.57 -15.58 -12.07
C THR A 54 0.74 -15.08 -11.42
N LYS A 55 0.80 -15.14 -10.08
CA LYS A 55 2.03 -14.85 -9.33
C LYS A 55 3.17 -15.75 -9.82
N PRO A 56 4.33 -15.19 -10.22
CA PRO A 56 5.44 -15.97 -10.75
C PRO A 56 6.16 -16.81 -9.67
N CYS A 57 6.03 -16.46 -8.39
CA CYS A 57 6.59 -17.23 -7.26
C CYS A 57 5.87 -16.90 -5.94
N SER A 58 6.04 -17.76 -4.93
CA SER A 58 5.57 -17.49 -3.57
C SER A 58 6.37 -16.37 -2.91
N SER A 59 5.78 -15.66 -1.95
CA SER A 59 6.50 -14.60 -1.21
C SER A 59 7.66 -15.16 -0.38
N THR A 60 7.51 -16.37 0.16
CA THR A 60 8.57 -17.03 0.97
C THR A 60 9.80 -17.30 0.11
N ASP A 61 9.61 -17.92 -1.06
CA ASP A 61 10.71 -18.22 -1.97
C ASP A 61 11.35 -16.94 -2.52
N GLY A 62 10.52 -15.95 -2.84
CA GLY A 62 11.00 -14.64 -3.32
C GLY A 62 11.83 -13.89 -2.27
N MET A 63 11.38 -13.89 -1.01
CA MET A 63 12.12 -13.26 0.09
C MET A 63 13.45 -13.96 0.36
N GLN A 64 13.47 -15.30 0.40
CA GLN A 64 14.70 -16.07 0.60
C GLN A 64 15.71 -15.80 -0.52
N ARG A 65 15.27 -15.85 -1.77
CA ARG A 65 16.12 -15.54 -2.92
C ARG A 65 16.67 -14.12 -2.86
N SER A 66 15.87 -13.16 -2.43
CA SER A 66 16.30 -11.77 -2.27
C SER A 66 17.36 -11.63 -1.19
N ALA A 67 17.22 -12.35 -0.08
CA ALA A 67 18.25 -12.40 0.98
C ALA A 67 19.56 -13.00 0.48
N GLU A 68 19.51 -14.02 -0.38
CA GLU A 68 20.69 -14.68 -0.91
C GLU A 68 21.40 -13.89 -2.01
N THR A 69 20.67 -13.12 -2.81
CA THR A 69 21.18 -12.58 -4.08
C THR A 69 21.15 -11.06 -4.21
N SER A 70 20.30 -10.34 -3.45
CA SER A 70 20.22 -8.88 -3.56
C SER A 70 21.22 -8.19 -2.63
N SER A 71 22.16 -7.47 -3.22
CA SER A 71 23.06 -6.59 -2.46
C SER A 71 22.31 -5.38 -1.90
N PHE A 72 21.28 -4.90 -2.61
CA PHE A 72 20.45 -3.78 -2.14
C PHE A 72 19.65 -4.11 -0.88
N LEU A 73 19.16 -5.35 -0.73
CA LEU A 73 18.42 -5.73 0.48
C LEU A 73 19.28 -5.58 1.73
N HIS A 74 20.53 -6.05 1.69
CA HIS A 74 21.47 -5.95 2.80
C HIS A 74 21.74 -4.49 3.19
N TYR A 75 21.97 -3.63 2.20
CA TYR A 75 22.14 -2.19 2.43
C TYR A 75 20.89 -1.57 3.05
N ARG A 76 19.71 -1.85 2.48
CA ARG A 76 18.42 -1.33 2.93
C ARG A 76 18.15 -1.69 4.40
N VAL A 77 18.30 -2.96 4.77
CA VAL A 77 18.06 -3.43 6.14
C VAL A 77 19.01 -2.76 7.14
N LYS A 78 20.30 -2.65 6.79
CA LYS A 78 21.31 -2.12 7.70
C LYS A 78 21.28 -0.59 7.83
N GLN A 79 21.04 0.13 6.73
CA GLN A 79 21.27 1.58 6.66
C GLN A 79 19.99 2.40 6.56
N LEU A 80 18.91 1.87 5.99
CA LEU A 80 17.71 2.66 5.66
C LEU A 80 16.53 2.35 6.58
N VAL A 81 16.25 1.07 6.80
CA VAL A 81 15.05 0.62 7.55
C VAL A 81 14.98 1.18 8.98
N PRO A 82 16.07 1.20 9.79
CA PRO A 82 16.00 1.75 11.15
C PRO A 82 15.55 3.22 11.16
N ASP A 83 16.05 3.99 10.20
CA ASP A 83 15.71 5.40 10.06
C ASP A 83 14.28 5.62 9.58
N TYR A 84 13.84 4.81 8.59
CA TYR A 84 12.47 4.84 8.09
C TYR A 84 11.45 4.50 9.18
N ILE A 85 11.73 3.50 10.02
CA ILE A 85 10.89 3.14 11.16
C ILE A 85 10.77 4.33 12.12
N ARG A 86 11.88 4.99 12.45
CA ARG A 86 11.88 6.16 13.34
C ARG A 86 11.05 7.30 12.75
N GLN A 87 11.28 7.66 11.49
CA GLN A 87 10.53 8.72 10.81
C GLN A 87 9.04 8.38 10.69
N MET A 88 8.70 7.13 10.37
CA MET A 88 7.31 6.67 10.23
C MET A 88 6.57 6.71 11.57
N LYS A 89 7.22 6.29 12.67
CA LYS A 89 6.66 6.42 14.03
C LYS A 89 6.32 7.88 14.35
N THR A 90 7.22 8.81 14.07
CA THR A 90 6.95 10.24 14.26
C THR A 90 5.81 10.74 13.36
N ALA A 91 5.79 10.35 12.09
CA ALA A 91 4.74 10.75 11.16
C ALA A 91 3.35 10.27 11.62
N ILE A 92 3.25 9.03 12.11
CA ILE A 92 2.02 8.48 12.71
C ILE A 92 1.63 9.27 13.96
N GLN A 93 2.56 9.47 14.91
CA GLN A 93 2.29 10.19 16.16
C GLN A 93 1.77 11.61 15.92
N CYS A 94 2.39 12.34 14.98
CA CYS A 94 2.02 13.71 14.64
C CYS A 94 0.89 13.81 13.60
N ARG A 95 0.35 12.69 13.10
CA ARG A 95 -0.63 12.63 11.99
C ARG A 95 -0.18 13.43 10.77
N ASN A 96 1.12 13.42 10.49
CA ASN A 96 1.70 14.11 9.35
C ASN A 96 1.49 13.26 8.10
N PHE A 97 0.35 13.47 7.43
CA PHE A 97 -0.03 12.69 6.25
C PHE A 97 1.02 12.78 5.14
N ALA A 98 1.52 13.98 4.82
CA ALA A 98 2.49 14.15 3.74
C ALA A 98 3.76 13.32 3.99
N LYS A 99 4.29 13.35 5.22
CA LYS A 99 5.47 12.56 5.56
C LYS A 99 5.19 11.06 5.61
N PHE A 100 4.05 10.66 6.16
CA PHE A 100 3.58 9.27 6.17
C PHE A 100 3.46 8.72 4.74
N ALA A 101 2.84 9.47 3.84
CA ALA A 101 2.61 9.12 2.45
C ALA A 101 3.93 9.00 1.66
N GLU A 102 4.83 9.98 1.83
CA GLU A 102 6.17 9.94 1.23
C GLU A 102 6.93 8.66 1.64
N LEU A 103 7.00 8.38 2.95
CA LEU A 103 7.71 7.22 3.47
C LEU A 103 7.07 5.91 2.97
N THR A 104 5.74 5.84 2.95
CA THR A 104 4.98 4.68 2.45
C THR A 104 5.33 4.38 0.98
N MET A 105 5.24 5.38 0.11
CA MET A 105 5.56 5.22 -1.31
C MET A 105 7.04 4.89 -1.54
N ARG A 106 7.96 5.56 -0.83
CA ARG A 106 9.40 5.28 -0.94
C ARG A 106 9.74 3.86 -0.48
N ASP A 107 9.13 3.38 0.60
CA ASP A 107 9.38 2.05 1.13
C ASP A 107 8.87 0.96 0.18
N SER A 108 7.67 1.14 -0.38
CA SER A 108 7.13 0.26 -1.42
C SER A 108 8.02 0.24 -2.67
N ASN A 109 8.48 1.39 -3.14
CA ASN A 109 9.38 1.47 -4.29
C ASN A 109 10.71 0.75 -4.02
N GLN A 110 11.28 0.90 -2.82
CA GLN A 110 12.51 0.20 -2.45
C GLN A 110 12.33 -1.31 -2.34
N LEU A 111 11.19 -1.79 -1.84
CA LEU A 111 10.86 -3.21 -1.86
C LEU A 111 10.91 -3.76 -3.29
N HIS A 112 10.26 -3.08 -4.24
CA HIS A 112 10.26 -3.53 -5.64
C HIS A 112 11.60 -3.32 -6.35
N ALA A 113 12.42 -2.36 -5.92
CA ALA A 113 13.81 -2.24 -6.37
C ALA A 113 14.65 -3.45 -5.92
N VAL A 114 14.50 -3.89 -4.67
CA VAL A 114 15.12 -5.13 -4.18
C VAL A 114 14.66 -6.33 -5.01
N CYS A 115 13.35 -6.44 -5.28
CA CYS A 115 12.81 -7.50 -6.12
C CYS A 115 13.43 -7.54 -7.53
N MET A 116 13.72 -6.38 -8.12
CA MET A 116 14.39 -6.28 -9.42
C MET A 116 15.89 -6.60 -9.36
N ASP A 117 16.56 -6.33 -8.23
CA ASP A 117 17.98 -6.64 -7.99
C ASP A 117 18.23 -8.13 -7.68
N THR A 118 17.24 -8.82 -7.11
CA THR A 118 17.25 -10.27 -6.89
C THR A 118 17.55 -11.05 -8.18
N TYR A 119 18.24 -12.19 -8.09
CA TYR A 119 18.56 -13.02 -9.25
C TYR A 119 18.09 -14.49 -9.11
N PRO A 120 17.28 -15.03 -10.05
CA PRO A 120 16.57 -14.33 -11.11
C PRO A 120 15.54 -13.31 -10.57
N PRO A 121 15.26 -12.22 -11.31
CA PRO A 121 14.47 -11.10 -10.83
C PRO A 121 13.02 -11.45 -10.53
N LEU A 122 12.46 -10.72 -9.57
CA LEU A 122 11.08 -10.84 -9.13
C LEU A 122 10.29 -9.64 -9.65
N MET A 123 9.32 -9.88 -10.54
CA MET A 123 8.49 -8.84 -11.15
C MET A 123 7.05 -8.92 -10.62
N TYR A 124 6.76 -8.17 -9.56
CA TYR A 124 5.41 -8.10 -8.99
C TYR A 124 4.54 -6.99 -9.58
N LEU A 125 5.15 -5.86 -9.97
CA LEU A 125 4.43 -4.72 -10.50
C LEU A 125 4.08 -4.93 -11.98
N SER A 126 2.79 -4.85 -12.29
CA SER A 126 2.28 -4.87 -13.66
C SER A 126 2.24 -3.45 -14.25
N ASP A 127 1.85 -3.34 -15.51
CA ASP A 127 1.64 -2.04 -16.16
C ASP A 127 0.48 -1.26 -15.53
N THR A 128 -0.55 -1.95 -15.04
CA THR A 128 -1.61 -1.37 -14.21
C THR A 128 -1.04 -0.77 -12.93
N SER A 129 -0.14 -1.51 -12.24
CA SER A 129 0.50 -1.02 -11.02
C SER A 129 1.28 0.27 -11.29
N ARG A 130 2.08 0.31 -12.36
CA ARG A 130 2.84 1.50 -12.77
C ARG A 130 1.93 2.68 -13.14
N HIS A 131 0.83 2.43 -13.85
CA HIS A 131 -0.14 3.48 -14.16
C HIS A 131 -0.81 4.03 -12.90
N LEU A 132 -1.15 3.20 -11.92
CA LEU A 132 -1.69 3.65 -10.63
C LEU A 132 -0.68 4.53 -9.88
N MET A 133 0.61 4.17 -9.88
CA MET A 133 1.68 4.99 -9.28
C MET A 133 1.76 6.37 -9.95
N LEU A 134 1.68 6.41 -11.29
CA LEU A 134 1.69 7.67 -12.04
C LEU A 134 0.43 8.51 -11.75
N LEU A 135 -0.75 7.88 -11.67
CA LEU A 135 -1.99 8.58 -11.33
C LEU A 135 -1.88 9.27 -9.96
N VAL A 136 -1.36 8.57 -8.94
CA VAL A 136 -1.18 9.13 -7.60
C VAL A 136 -0.24 10.34 -7.62
N HIS A 137 0.88 10.25 -8.34
CA HIS A 137 1.83 11.36 -8.45
C HIS A 137 1.23 12.57 -9.18
N CYS A 138 0.55 12.35 -10.30
CA CYS A 138 -0.15 13.41 -11.02
C CYS A 138 -1.24 14.06 -10.15
N PHE A 139 -2.03 13.25 -9.43
CA PHE A 139 -3.05 13.75 -8.51
C PHE A 139 -2.43 14.65 -7.43
N ASN A 140 -1.41 14.16 -6.72
CA ASN A 140 -0.70 14.94 -5.70
C ASN A 140 -0.10 16.24 -6.28
N GLN A 141 0.42 16.21 -7.51
CA GLN A 141 0.96 17.39 -8.18
C GLN A 141 -0.12 18.42 -8.50
N MET A 142 -1.30 17.99 -8.99
CA MET A 142 -2.42 18.90 -9.27
C MET A 142 -2.92 19.62 -8.01
N HIS A 143 -2.90 18.93 -6.86
CA HIS A 143 -3.25 19.53 -5.56
C HIS A 143 -2.11 20.30 -4.90
N ASN A 144 -0.90 20.28 -5.48
CA ASN A 144 0.31 20.86 -4.90
C ASN A 144 0.58 20.39 -3.46
N GLU A 145 0.14 19.18 -3.13
CA GLU A 145 0.20 18.58 -1.80
C GLU A 145 0.10 17.05 -1.92
N THR A 146 0.81 16.31 -1.07
CA THR A 146 0.65 14.85 -1.02
C THR A 146 -0.65 14.49 -0.32
N LYS A 147 -1.69 14.13 -1.09
CA LYS A 147 -3.03 13.74 -0.62
C LYS A 147 -3.29 12.24 -0.68
N VAL A 148 -2.54 11.52 -1.51
CA VAL A 148 -2.67 10.07 -1.71
C VAL A 148 -1.30 9.41 -1.68
N ALA A 149 -1.21 8.26 -1.02
CA ALA A 149 -0.06 7.36 -1.04
C ALA A 149 -0.46 6.05 -1.72
N TYR A 150 0.51 5.37 -2.34
CA TYR A 150 0.38 3.97 -2.75
C TYR A 150 1.38 3.10 -1.99
N THR A 151 1.03 1.83 -1.83
CA THR A 151 1.95 0.76 -1.45
C THR A 151 1.52 -0.55 -2.11
N PHE A 152 2.50 -1.37 -2.42
CA PHE A 152 2.37 -2.67 -3.05
C PHE A 152 3.13 -3.71 -2.22
N ASP A 153 2.55 -4.91 -2.11
CA ASP A 153 3.19 -6.07 -1.50
C ASP A 153 3.75 -7.00 -2.60
N ALA A 154 3.88 -8.31 -2.33
CA ALA A 154 4.25 -9.32 -3.32
C ALA A 154 3.10 -9.64 -4.31
N GLY A 155 2.69 -8.64 -5.10
CA GLY A 155 1.64 -8.73 -6.12
C GLY A 155 1.34 -7.38 -6.78
N SER A 156 0.43 -7.39 -7.75
CA SER A 156 0.07 -6.22 -8.56
C SER A 156 -1.03 -5.34 -7.93
N ASN A 157 -1.69 -5.83 -6.88
CA ASN A 157 -2.73 -5.08 -6.17
C ASN A 157 -2.12 -3.86 -5.48
N CYS A 158 -2.75 -2.69 -5.68
CA CYS A 158 -2.33 -1.45 -5.08
C CYS A 158 -3.15 -1.18 -3.82
N CYS A 159 -2.50 -0.91 -2.70
CA CYS A 159 -3.16 -0.33 -1.54
C CYS A 159 -2.91 1.18 -1.56
N LEU A 160 -3.97 1.94 -1.74
CA LEU A 160 -3.95 3.40 -1.67
C LEU A 160 -4.32 3.83 -0.26
N ILE A 161 -3.65 4.86 0.24
CA ILE A 161 -3.92 5.44 1.55
C ILE A 161 -4.15 6.94 1.38
N MET A 162 -5.24 7.44 1.95
CA MET A 162 -5.62 8.85 1.87
C MET A 162 -6.53 9.22 3.05
N ASN A 163 -6.74 10.51 3.28
CA ASN A 163 -7.79 10.95 4.21
C ASN A 163 -9.17 10.80 3.56
N GLU A 164 -10.19 10.62 4.40
CA GLU A 164 -11.58 10.38 3.99
C GLU A 164 -12.15 11.43 3.03
N ASP A 165 -11.79 12.70 3.23
CA ASP A 165 -12.22 13.82 2.39
C ASP A 165 -11.73 13.72 0.93
N ILE A 166 -10.66 12.96 0.68
CA ILE A 166 -10.06 12.79 -0.66
C ILE A 166 -10.62 11.56 -1.39
N VAL A 167 -11.25 10.63 -0.69
CA VAL A 167 -11.64 9.31 -1.25
C VAL A 167 -12.57 9.45 -2.45
N SER A 168 -13.64 10.25 -2.32
CA SER A 168 -14.62 10.45 -3.39
C SER A 168 -13.99 11.04 -4.66
N GLU A 169 -13.15 12.06 -4.48
CA GLU A 169 -12.46 12.72 -5.59
C GLU A 169 -11.51 11.75 -6.28
N PHE A 170 -10.61 11.10 -5.54
CA PHE A 170 -9.65 10.18 -6.14
C PHE A 170 -10.33 8.99 -6.85
N LEU A 171 -11.42 8.46 -6.28
CA LEU A 171 -12.18 7.38 -6.92
C LEU A 171 -12.82 7.82 -8.24
N SER A 172 -13.19 9.09 -8.42
CA SER A 172 -13.65 9.58 -9.72
C SER A 172 -12.56 9.42 -10.79
N TYR A 173 -11.33 9.85 -10.50
CA TYR A 173 -10.18 9.70 -11.39
C TYR A 173 -9.87 8.23 -11.67
N LEU A 174 -9.92 7.38 -10.64
CA LEU A 174 -9.71 5.95 -10.79
C LEU A 174 -10.77 5.32 -11.71
N CYS A 175 -12.05 5.61 -11.49
CA CYS A 175 -13.14 5.10 -12.34
C CYS A 175 -13.06 5.60 -13.78
N TYR A 176 -12.58 6.83 -13.99
CA TYR A 176 -12.41 7.42 -15.32
C TYR A 176 -11.24 6.79 -16.08
N TYR A 177 -10.09 6.63 -15.43
CA TYR A 177 -8.89 6.10 -16.09
C TYR A 177 -8.82 4.57 -16.10
N PHE A 178 -9.48 3.89 -15.18
CA PHE A 178 -9.51 2.42 -15.08
C PHE A 178 -10.94 1.89 -15.12
N PRO A 179 -11.75 2.24 -16.14
CA PRO A 179 -13.15 1.84 -16.19
C PRO A 179 -13.24 0.32 -16.35
N ASN A 180 -14.12 -0.32 -15.57
CA ASN A 180 -14.45 -1.72 -15.77
C ASN A 180 -15.95 -1.82 -16.10
N HIS A 181 -16.25 -2.12 -17.36
CA HIS A 181 -17.63 -2.21 -17.85
C HIS A 181 -18.27 -3.58 -17.60
N LEU A 182 -17.47 -4.56 -17.16
CA LEU A 182 -17.91 -5.93 -16.93
C LEU A 182 -18.38 -6.15 -15.49
N GLU A 183 -17.98 -5.30 -14.55
CA GLU A 183 -18.26 -5.44 -13.13
C GLU A 183 -19.40 -4.49 -12.69
N LYS A 184 -20.49 -5.09 -12.19
CA LYS A 184 -21.65 -4.34 -11.68
C LYS A 184 -21.39 -3.70 -10.32
N LYS A 185 -20.47 -4.26 -9.53
CA LYS A 185 -20.06 -3.77 -8.20
C LYS A 185 -18.57 -3.47 -8.17
N PHE A 186 -18.18 -2.48 -8.97
CA PHE A 186 -16.79 -2.07 -9.09
C PHE A 186 -16.23 -1.52 -7.78
N ILE A 187 -17.01 -0.70 -7.07
CA ILE A 187 -16.66 -0.19 -5.74
C ILE A 187 -17.34 -1.04 -4.67
N ARG A 188 -16.56 -1.52 -3.70
CA ARG A 188 -16.98 -2.40 -2.61
C ARG A 188 -16.51 -1.85 -1.25
N GLY A 189 -17.11 -2.34 -0.16
CA GLY A 189 -16.78 -1.90 1.20
C GLY A 189 -17.59 -0.66 1.60
N ILE A 190 -16.91 0.34 2.16
CA ILE A 190 -17.54 1.65 2.44
C ILE A 190 -17.85 2.30 1.09
N LEU A 191 -19.11 2.68 0.86
CA LEU A 191 -19.56 3.24 -0.41
C LEU A 191 -19.58 4.78 -0.33
N PRO A 192 -18.51 5.47 -0.77
CA PRO A 192 -18.53 6.92 -0.88
C PRO A 192 -19.45 7.35 -2.03
N MET A 193 -19.95 8.59 -1.96
CA MET A 193 -20.57 9.22 -3.13
C MET A 193 -19.47 9.52 -4.15
N VAL A 194 -19.52 8.90 -5.33
CA VAL A 194 -18.57 9.14 -6.43
C VAL A 194 -19.32 9.79 -7.57
N ASP A 195 -18.93 11.02 -7.91
CA ASP A 195 -19.47 11.75 -9.06
C ASP A 195 -18.41 11.85 -10.16
N CYS A 196 -18.56 11.05 -11.20
CA CYS A 196 -17.66 11.04 -12.35
C CYS A 196 -17.91 12.20 -13.32
N THR A 197 -18.99 12.97 -13.16
CA THR A 197 -19.32 14.09 -14.07
C THR A 197 -18.36 15.27 -13.92
N MET A 198 -17.65 15.36 -12.79
CA MET A 198 -16.69 16.41 -12.46
C MET A 198 -15.42 16.42 -13.34
N LEU A 199 -15.12 15.33 -14.04
CA LEU A 199 -13.84 15.14 -14.73
C LEU A 199 -13.77 15.70 -16.15
N SER A 200 -14.85 16.28 -16.69
CA SER A 200 -14.83 16.91 -18.01
C SER A 200 -13.83 18.07 -18.12
N HIS A 201 -13.47 18.71 -16.99
CA HIS A 201 -12.57 19.86 -16.94
C HIS A 201 -11.25 19.63 -16.18
N CYS A 202 -11.05 18.46 -15.57
CA CYS A 202 -9.90 18.15 -14.71
C CYS A 202 -9.09 16.95 -15.20
N GLN A 203 -9.05 16.71 -16.51
CA GLN A 203 -8.26 15.61 -17.07
C GLN A 203 -6.76 15.86 -16.92
N ILE A 204 -6.02 14.82 -16.56
CA ILE A 204 -4.56 14.82 -16.51
C ILE A 204 -4.03 14.75 -17.94
N PRO A 205 -3.34 15.78 -18.45
CA PRO A 205 -2.85 15.81 -19.83
C PRO A 205 -1.92 14.63 -20.14
N GLY A 206 -2.18 13.93 -21.25
CA GLY A 206 -1.36 12.79 -21.69
C GLY A 206 -1.55 11.50 -20.89
N PHE A 207 -2.42 11.49 -19.87
CA PHE A 207 -2.71 10.28 -19.10
C PHE A 207 -3.74 9.41 -19.83
N THR A 208 -3.36 8.17 -20.16
CA THR A 208 -4.20 7.25 -20.92
C THR A 208 -5.03 6.34 -20.02
N SER A 209 -6.28 6.07 -20.43
CA SER A 209 -7.13 5.09 -19.76
C SER A 209 -6.66 3.65 -20.03
N LEU A 210 -6.77 2.79 -19.02
CA LEU A 210 -6.59 1.33 -19.10
C LEU A 210 -7.90 0.58 -18.73
N PRO A 211 -8.87 0.45 -19.65
CA PRO A 211 -10.12 -0.25 -19.40
C PRO A 211 -9.91 -1.71 -18.99
N ASN A 212 -10.74 -2.19 -18.05
CA ASN A 212 -10.78 -3.57 -17.52
C ASN A 212 -9.47 -4.07 -16.90
N SER A 213 -8.49 -3.20 -16.68
CA SER A 213 -7.20 -3.53 -16.06
C SER A 213 -7.26 -3.58 -14.52
N VAL A 214 -8.36 -3.09 -13.94
CA VAL A 214 -8.73 -3.20 -12.53
C VAL A 214 -10.03 -4.00 -12.46
N GLU A 215 -10.06 -5.06 -11.63
CA GLU A 215 -11.26 -5.89 -11.45
C GLU A 215 -12.29 -5.15 -10.60
N TYR A 216 -11.89 -4.66 -9.44
CA TYR A 216 -12.71 -3.91 -8.50
C TYR A 216 -11.83 -3.20 -7.46
N VAL A 217 -12.44 -2.31 -6.69
CA VAL A 217 -11.83 -1.58 -5.58
C VAL A 217 -12.57 -1.86 -4.27
N VAL A 218 -11.83 -1.98 -3.17
CA VAL A 218 -12.38 -2.16 -1.82
C VAL A 218 -11.97 -0.97 -0.95
N VAL A 219 -12.95 -0.21 -0.48
CA VAL A 219 -12.74 0.94 0.42
C VAL A 219 -12.96 0.51 1.85
N THR A 220 -11.99 0.78 2.72
CA THR A 220 -12.01 0.39 4.13
C THR A 220 -11.31 1.43 5.03
N ARG A 221 -11.38 1.22 6.34
CA ARG A 221 -10.71 2.00 7.39
C ARG A 221 -9.64 1.17 8.08
N LEU A 222 -8.84 1.84 8.91
CA LEU A 222 -8.03 1.17 9.94
C LEU A 222 -8.92 0.24 10.77
N GLY A 223 -8.57 -1.05 10.79
CA GLY A 223 -9.34 -2.09 11.49
C GLY A 223 -9.07 -2.12 12.99
N SER A 224 -10.09 -2.52 13.74
CA SER A 224 -9.97 -2.88 15.17
C SER A 224 -9.34 -4.26 15.35
N SER A 225 -8.87 -4.55 16.56
CA SER A 225 -8.37 -5.90 16.91
C SER A 225 -9.47 -6.96 16.71
N PRO A 226 -9.10 -8.25 16.46
CA PRO A 226 -10.05 -9.36 16.40
C PRO A 226 -10.92 -9.43 17.66
N VAL A 227 -12.19 -9.77 17.48
CA VAL A 227 -13.18 -9.87 18.57
C VAL A 227 -13.67 -11.32 18.66
N VAL A 228 -13.81 -11.85 19.88
CA VAL A 228 -14.47 -13.13 20.12
C VAL A 228 -15.98 -12.91 19.96
N LEU A 229 -16.59 -13.61 19.01
CA LEU A 229 -18.04 -13.64 18.87
C LEU A 229 -18.58 -14.66 19.86
N PHE A 230 -19.41 -14.21 20.81
CA PHE A 230 -20.14 -15.07 21.75
C PHE A 230 -21.56 -15.30 21.26
#